data_AF-A0A6L9M003-F1
#
_entry.id   AF-A0A6L9M003-F1
#
_cell.length_a   1.000
_cell.length_b   1.000
_cell.length_c   1.000
_cell.angle_alpha   90.00
_cell.angle_beta   90.00
_cell.angle_gamma   90.00
#
_symmetry.space_group_name_H-M   'P 1'
#
loop_
_entity.id
_entity.type
_entity.pdbx_description
1 polymer ?
#
loop_
_entity_poly.entity_id
_entity_poly.type
_entity_poly.pdbx_seq_one_letter_code
_entity_poly.pdbx_strand_id
1 'polypeptide(L)'
;MKRIDNATATENNRFTEGNPAQGIPATVVDAKWLNSVQDEIMKVIEAAGLEPSGAELTQLYDAIVSMIPTDLTPPDAATAVKGILKLATPCEIQSGTNDTKAVT
;
A
#
# COMPACT_ATOMS: atom_id res chain seq x y z
N MET A 1 -0.53 -5.41 14.02
CA MET A 1 0.50 -6.41 14.40
C MET A 1 1.55 -5.79 15.32
N LYS A 2 2.07 -6.55 16.30
CA LYS A 2 3.21 -6.14 17.15
C LYS A 2 4.50 -6.86 16.76
N ARG A 3 5.65 -6.32 17.16
CA ARG A 3 6.95 -7.01 17.05
C ARG A 3 7.03 -8.19 18.03
N ILE A 4 7.94 -9.14 17.78
CA ILE A 4 8.13 -10.31 18.65
C ILE A 4 8.71 -9.88 19.99
N ASP A 5 8.08 -10.28 21.08
CA ASP A 5 8.38 -9.81 22.44
C ASP A 5 8.55 -10.95 23.45
N ASN A 6 8.81 -12.16 22.95
CA ASN A 6 9.08 -13.30 23.82
C ASN A 6 10.52 -13.24 24.39
N ALA A 7 10.80 -14.09 25.37
CA ALA A 7 12.08 -14.08 26.11
C ALA A 7 13.33 -14.33 25.23
N THR A 8 13.15 -14.81 24.00
CA THR A 8 14.24 -15.10 23.04
C THR A 8 14.36 -14.04 21.94
N ALA A 9 13.55 -12.97 22.00
CA ALA A 9 13.68 -11.82 21.13
C ALA A 9 14.88 -10.97 21.54
N THR A 10 15.48 -10.28 20.57
CA THR A 10 16.48 -9.24 20.87
C THR A 10 15.86 -8.08 21.66
N GLU A 11 16.68 -7.25 22.31
CA GLU A 11 16.22 -6.05 23.05
C GLU A 11 15.38 -5.09 22.18
N ASN A 12 15.55 -5.14 20.86
CA ASN A 12 14.79 -4.35 19.89
C ASN A 12 13.55 -5.06 19.33
N ASN A 13 13.11 -6.17 19.95
CA ASN A 13 11.97 -6.98 19.52
C ASN A 13 12.13 -7.51 18.08
N ARG A 14 13.34 -7.95 17.72
CA ARG A 14 13.65 -8.58 16.43
C ARG A 14 14.08 -10.04 16.61
N PHE A 15 13.88 -10.81 15.55
CA PHE A 15 14.38 -12.17 15.41
C PHE A 15 15.91 -12.21 15.39
N THR A 16 16.49 -13.23 16.00
CA THR A 16 17.91 -13.57 15.93
C THR A 16 18.07 -15.08 15.74
N GLU A 17 19.07 -15.48 14.94
CA GLU A 17 19.50 -16.87 14.82
C GLU A 17 20.18 -17.38 16.10
N GLY A 18 20.39 -16.48 17.07
CA GLY A 18 21.19 -16.76 18.27
C GLY A 18 22.67 -16.87 17.95
N ASN A 19 23.44 -17.27 18.95
CA ASN A 19 24.85 -17.62 18.81
C ASN A 19 25.20 -18.71 19.83
N PRO A 20 25.26 -19.99 19.40
CA PRO A 20 25.61 -21.11 20.28
C PRO A 20 26.98 -20.94 20.96
N ALA A 21 27.96 -20.31 20.29
CA ALA A 21 29.29 -20.07 20.85
C ALA A 21 29.29 -19.04 21.99
N GLN A 22 28.28 -18.17 22.04
CA GLN A 22 28.09 -17.17 23.10
C GLN A 22 26.96 -17.53 24.07
N GLY A 23 26.36 -18.72 23.93
CA GLY A 23 25.21 -19.14 24.74
C GLY A 23 23.93 -18.34 24.49
N ILE A 24 23.82 -17.64 23.35
CA ILE A 24 22.64 -16.86 22.99
C ILE A 24 21.66 -17.77 22.24
N PRO A 25 20.45 -18.04 22.75
CA PRO A 25 19.47 -18.86 22.05
C PRO A 25 18.91 -18.13 20.83
N ALA A 26 18.49 -18.90 19.82
CA ALA A 26 17.73 -18.37 18.69
C ALA A 26 16.32 -17.93 19.13
N THR A 27 15.73 -16.99 18.40
CA THR A 27 14.35 -16.56 18.66
C THR A 27 13.38 -17.69 18.35
N VAL A 28 12.63 -18.13 19.35
CA VAL A 28 11.49 -19.04 19.17
C VAL A 28 10.35 -18.24 18.58
N VAL A 29 9.74 -18.68 17.48
CA VAL A 29 8.58 -17.98 16.91
C VAL A 29 7.33 -18.39 17.67
N ASP A 30 6.58 -17.42 18.21
CA ASP A 30 5.34 -17.71 18.92
C ASP A 30 4.10 -17.68 18.00
N ALA A 31 3.09 -18.47 18.36
CA ALA A 31 1.84 -18.58 17.60
C ALA A 31 1.07 -17.25 17.54
N LYS A 32 1.18 -16.41 18.59
CA LYS A 32 0.50 -15.11 18.63
C LYS A 32 1.03 -14.18 17.54
N TRP A 33 2.34 -14.19 17.32
CA TRP A 33 3.00 -13.41 16.27
C TRP A 33 2.58 -13.90 14.89
N LEU A 34 2.60 -15.22 14.64
CA LEU A 34 2.17 -15.80 13.36
C LEU A 34 0.69 -15.55 13.06
N ASN A 35 -0.20 -15.75 14.05
CA ASN A 35 -1.63 -15.45 13.89
C ASN A 35 -1.85 -13.95 13.65
N SER A 36 -1.07 -13.08 14.32
CA SER A 36 -1.16 -11.64 14.06
C SER A 36 -0.76 -11.29 12.61
N VAL A 37 0.25 -11.94 12.05
CA VAL A 37 0.61 -11.76 10.62
C VAL A 37 -0.53 -12.21 9.72
N GLN A 38 -1.08 -13.40 9.99
CA GLN A 38 -2.20 -13.94 9.23
C GLN A 38 -3.41 -13.00 9.27
N ASP A 39 -3.83 -12.55 10.46
CA ASP A 39 -4.99 -11.68 10.62
C ASP A 39 -4.82 -10.31 9.94
N GLU A 40 -3.61 -9.74 9.91
CA GLU A 40 -3.37 -8.49 9.15
C GLU A 40 -3.52 -8.72 7.65
N ILE A 41 -2.99 -9.82 7.12
CA ILE A 41 -3.13 -10.17 5.69
C ILE A 41 -4.61 -10.40 5.35
N MET A 42 -5.33 -11.14 6.19
CA MET A 42 -6.76 -11.40 6.03
C MET A 42 -7.56 -10.10 5.99
N LYS A 43 -7.28 -9.17 6.91
CA LYS A 43 -7.93 -7.84 6.92
C LYS A 43 -7.70 -7.04 5.65
N VAL A 44 -6.51 -7.12 5.05
CA VAL A 44 -6.24 -6.44 3.77
C VAL A 44 -7.09 -7.05 2.65
N ILE A 45 -7.19 -8.37 2.60
CA ILE A 45 -7.99 -9.09 1.60
C ILE A 45 -9.48 -8.76 1.76
N GLU A 46 -9.99 -8.82 2.99
CA GLU A 46 -11.39 -8.47 3.31
C GLU A 46 -11.71 -7.00 3.02
N ALA A 47 -10.78 -6.08 3.32
CA ALA A 47 -10.96 -4.66 3.04
C ALA A 47 -10.97 -4.33 1.54
N ALA A 48 -10.37 -5.19 0.70
CA ALA A 48 -10.50 -5.13 -0.76
C ALA A 48 -11.83 -5.72 -1.27
N GLY A 49 -12.67 -6.28 -0.40
CA GLY A 49 -13.92 -6.94 -0.77
C GLY A 49 -13.73 -8.33 -1.41
N LEU A 50 -12.56 -8.93 -1.23
CA LEU A 50 -12.26 -10.28 -1.70
C LEU A 50 -12.56 -11.31 -0.59
N GLU A 51 -13.06 -12.49 -0.96
CA GLU A 51 -13.32 -13.59 -0.02
C GLU A 51 -12.06 -14.46 0.14
N PRO A 52 -11.48 -14.57 1.34
CA PRO A 52 -10.27 -15.37 1.57
C PRO A 52 -10.46 -16.86 1.23
N SER A 53 -9.47 -17.46 0.57
CA SER A 53 -9.49 -18.85 0.10
C SER A 53 -8.14 -19.51 0.33
N GLY A 54 -8.12 -20.66 1.00
CA GLY A 54 -6.90 -21.45 1.20
C GLY A 54 -6.35 -22.09 -0.09
N ALA A 55 -7.10 -22.04 -1.20
CA ALA A 55 -6.66 -22.54 -2.50
C ALA A 55 -5.93 -21.48 -3.34
N GLU A 56 -6.15 -20.19 -3.05
CA GLU A 56 -5.65 -19.08 -3.84
C GLU A 56 -4.57 -18.31 -3.07
N LEU A 57 -3.32 -18.36 -3.56
CA LEU A 57 -2.19 -17.68 -2.92
C LEU A 57 -1.90 -16.28 -3.51
N THR A 58 -2.76 -15.77 -4.38
CA THR A 58 -2.61 -14.44 -5.01
C THR A 58 -3.46 -13.35 -4.35
N GLN A 59 -4.32 -13.71 -3.41
CA GLN A 59 -5.36 -12.79 -2.90
C GLN A 59 -4.81 -11.52 -2.27
N LEU A 60 -3.65 -11.59 -1.58
CA LEU A 60 -3.00 -10.39 -1.05
C LEU A 60 -2.52 -9.46 -2.17
N TYR A 61 -2.00 -10.02 -3.27
CA TYR A 61 -1.59 -9.25 -4.43
C TYR A 61 -2.79 -8.58 -5.09
N ASP A 62 -3.86 -9.34 -5.32
CA ASP A 62 -5.10 -8.84 -5.95
C ASP A 62 -5.75 -7.74 -5.08
N ALA A 63 -5.75 -7.91 -3.76
CA ALA A 63 -6.22 -6.91 -2.82
C ALA A 63 -5.43 -5.59 -2.94
N ILE A 64 -4.10 -5.65 -2.92
CA ILE A 64 -3.23 -4.48 -3.05
C ILE A 64 -3.47 -3.77 -4.38
N VAL A 65 -3.54 -4.51 -5.48
CA VAL A 65 -3.80 -3.92 -6.81
C VAL A 65 -5.16 -3.23 -6.85
N SER A 66 -6.21 -3.83 -6.27
CA SER A 66 -7.54 -3.23 -6.25
C SER A 66 -7.64 -1.95 -5.40
N MET A 67 -6.84 -1.87 -4.33
CA MET A 67 -6.81 -0.72 -3.42
C MET A 67 -6.07 0.48 -4.01
N ILE A 68 -5.24 0.27 -5.05
CA ILE A 68 -4.55 1.36 -5.74
C ILE A 68 -5.54 2.00 -6.72
N PRO A 69 -5.83 3.31 -6.59
CA PRO A 69 -6.66 4.00 -7.57
C PRO A 69 -6.03 3.86 -8.95
N THR A 70 -6.81 3.37 -9.92
CA THR A 70 -6.37 3.22 -11.31
C THR A 70 -6.06 4.57 -11.96
N ASP A 71 -6.73 5.63 -11.50
CA ASP A 71 -6.51 7.00 -11.94
C ASP A 71 -5.78 7.80 -10.86
N LEU A 72 -4.44 7.73 -10.89
CA LEU A 72 -3.60 8.72 -10.21
C LEU A 72 -3.53 10.04 -10.99
N THR A 73 -4.23 10.16 -12.12
CA THR A 73 -4.32 11.40 -12.89
C THR A 73 -5.20 12.39 -12.13
N PRO A 74 -4.70 13.58 -11.77
CA PRO A 74 -5.55 14.63 -11.24
C PRO A 74 -6.70 14.89 -12.22
N PRO A 75 -7.90 15.20 -11.72
CA PRO A 75 -9.01 15.55 -12.60
C PRO A 75 -8.66 16.76 -13.46
N ASP A 76 -9.33 16.89 -14.60
CA ASP A 76 -9.27 18.11 -15.39
C ASP A 76 -9.72 19.31 -14.53
N ALA A 77 -9.00 20.44 -14.64
CA ALA A 77 -9.39 21.61 -13.88
C ALA A 77 -10.73 22.18 -14.41
N ALA A 78 -11.61 22.53 -13.49
CA ALA A 78 -12.86 23.21 -13.77
C ALA A 78 -12.97 24.48 -12.91
N THR A 79 -13.95 25.33 -13.19
CA THR A 79 -14.18 26.56 -12.41
C THR A 79 -14.40 26.31 -10.92
N ALA A 80 -14.89 25.11 -10.56
CA ALA A 80 -15.12 24.69 -9.18
C ALA A 80 -14.11 23.64 -8.66
N VAL A 81 -13.23 23.10 -9.52
CA VAL A 81 -12.39 21.94 -9.19
C VAL A 81 -10.93 22.21 -9.58
N LYS A 82 -10.02 22.13 -8.61
CA LYS A 82 -8.59 22.20 -8.88
C LYS A 82 -8.14 20.95 -9.65
N GLY A 83 -7.36 21.13 -10.70
CA GLY A 83 -6.95 20.05 -11.59
C GLY A 83 -5.80 20.44 -12.52
N ILE A 84 -5.57 19.63 -13.55
CA ILE A 84 -4.56 19.89 -14.59
C ILE A 84 -5.21 20.53 -15.84
N LEU A 85 -4.43 21.32 -16.59
CA LEU A 85 -4.82 21.93 -17.87
C LEU A 85 -3.68 21.80 -18.89
N LYS A 86 -4.02 21.72 -20.18
CA LYS A 86 -3.04 21.82 -21.28
C LYS A 86 -2.84 23.29 -21.68
N LEU A 87 -1.68 23.62 -22.25
CA LEU A 87 -1.41 24.97 -22.78
C LEU A 87 -2.05 25.17 -24.16
N ALA A 88 -2.63 26.34 -24.38
CA ALA A 88 -3.23 26.73 -25.65
C ALA A 88 -2.14 27.01 -26.70
N THR A 89 -2.40 26.61 -27.95
CA THR A 89 -1.56 27.00 -29.10
C THR A 89 -1.87 28.45 -29.52
N PRO A 90 -0.96 29.13 -30.26
CA PRO A 90 -1.19 30.52 -30.70
C PRO A 90 -2.50 30.73 -31.49
N CYS A 91 -2.89 29.79 -32.36
CA CYS A 91 -4.16 29.85 -33.09
C CYS A 91 -5.38 29.73 -32.17
N GLU A 92 -5.30 28.92 -31.12
CA GLU A 92 -6.41 28.73 -30.16
C GLU A 92 -6.62 29.98 -29.31
N ILE A 93 -5.51 30.61 -28.85
CA ILE A 93 -5.55 31.88 -28.12
C ILE A 93 -6.24 32.95 -28.96
N GLN A 94 -5.95 33.00 -30.27
CA GLN A 94 -6.53 33.99 -31.17
C GLN A 94 -8.01 33.74 -31.48
N SER A 95 -8.45 32.47 -31.50
CA SER A 95 -9.86 32.11 -31.70
C SER A 95 -10.72 32.35 -30.45
N GLY A 96 -10.14 32.32 -29.24
CA GLY A 96 -10.83 32.58 -27.98
C GLY A 96 -11.98 31.60 -27.65
N THR A 97 -12.03 30.44 -28.30
CA THR A 97 -13.13 29.45 -28.15
C THR A 97 -12.77 28.28 -27.22
N ASN A 98 -11.54 28.22 -26.72
CA ASN A 98 -11.06 27.08 -25.95
C ASN A 98 -11.10 27.34 -24.44
N ASP A 99 -12.13 26.80 -23.79
CA ASP A 99 -12.34 26.92 -22.33
C ASP A 99 -11.64 25.82 -21.52
N THR A 100 -10.86 24.96 -22.17
CA THR A 100 -10.21 23.76 -21.57
C THR A 100 -8.69 23.85 -21.54
N LYS A 101 -8.11 24.96 -21.99
CA LYS A 101 -6.66 25.18 -22.03
C LYS A 101 -6.27 26.50 -21.39
N ALA A 102 -5.10 26.51 -20.74
CA ALA A 102 -4.54 27.72 -20.16
C ALA A 102 -3.78 28.54 -21.21
N VAL A 103 -3.92 29.86 -21.15
CA VAL A 103 -3.14 30.83 -21.96
C VAL A 103 -1.84 31.16 -21.22
N THR A 104 -0.73 31.22 -21.95
CA THR A 104 0.59 31.65 -21.45
C THR A 104 1.08 32.88 -22.19
#